data_AF-A0A9W7YIW9-F1
#
_entry.id   AF-A0A9W7YIW9-F1
#
_cell.length_a   1.000
_cell.length_b   1.000
_cell.length_c   1.000
_cell.angle_alpha   90.00
_cell.angle_beta   90.00
_cell.angle_gamma   90.00
#
_symmetry.space_group_name_H-M   'P 1'
#
loop_
_entity.id
_entity.type
_entity.pdbx_description
1 polymer ?
#
loop_
_entity_poly.entity_id
_entity_poly.type
_entity_poly.pdbx_seq_one_letter_code
_entity_poly.pdbx_strand_id
1 'polypeptide(L)'
;VAHGATAIELVISSELYDIVQELATTFDVDSKQEFTAIELHALFLRHCKVHNENAALAVLGAFCKDFDVPAANIHVVVQQQDLSEEAARLVLNAYYLL
;
A
#
# COMPACT_ATOMS: atom_id res chain seq x y z
N VAL A 1 -7.20 -1.11 6.21
CA VAL A 1 -7.92 -1.54 4.99
C VAL A 1 -8.03 -3.06 5.03
N ALA A 2 -9.18 -3.65 4.71
CA ALA A 2 -9.37 -5.10 4.74
C ALA A 2 -10.03 -5.59 3.44
N HIS A 3 -9.58 -6.74 2.96
CA HIS A 3 -10.12 -7.42 1.78
C HIS A 3 -10.03 -8.93 1.97
N GLY A 4 -11.19 -9.61 1.93
CA GLY A 4 -11.26 -11.04 2.22
C GLY A 4 -10.70 -11.36 3.61
N ALA A 5 -9.71 -12.26 3.67
CA ALA A 5 -9.01 -12.61 4.91
C ALA A 5 -7.80 -11.70 5.24
N THR A 6 -7.41 -10.82 4.31
CA THR A 6 -6.22 -9.97 4.45
C THR A 6 -6.62 -8.59 4.95
N ALA A 7 -5.92 -8.10 5.98
CA ALA A 7 -6.07 -6.73 6.45
C ALA A 7 -4.69 -6.09 6.64
N ILE A 8 -4.62 -4.80 6.35
CA ILE A 8 -3.48 -3.93 6.65
C ILE A 8 -3.92 -2.85 7.64
N GLU A 9 -3.09 -2.64 8.64
CA GLU A 9 -3.29 -1.60 9.66
C GLU A 9 -2.29 -0.47 9.40
N LEU A 10 -2.78 0.76 9.31
CA LEU A 10 -1.95 1.90 8.95
C LEU A 10 -1.85 2.85 10.14
N VAL A 11 -0.63 3.09 10.61
CA VAL A 11 -0.36 4.12 11.63
C VAL A 11 -0.05 5.43 10.93
N ILE A 12 -1.03 6.33 10.90
CA ILE A 12 -0.97 7.63 10.22
C ILE A 12 -1.19 8.78 11.22
N SER A 13 -0.73 9.98 10.86
CA SER A 13 -0.96 11.17 11.66
C SER A 13 -2.44 11.53 11.70
N SER A 14 -2.89 12.14 12.80
CA SER A 14 -4.28 12.58 12.97
C SER A 14 -4.74 13.56 11.90
N GLU A 15 -3.82 14.37 11.36
CA GLU A 15 -4.11 15.36 10.31
C GLU A 15 -4.53 14.72 8.98
N LEU A 16 -4.04 13.50 8.70
CA LEU A 16 -4.35 12.76 7.48
C LEU A 16 -5.36 11.64 7.72
N TYR A 17 -5.78 11.42 8.97
CA TYR A 17 -6.65 10.30 9.35
C TYR A 17 -7.97 10.31 8.57
N ASP A 18 -8.70 11.44 8.61
CA ASP A 18 -10.01 11.55 7.96
C ASP A 18 -9.91 11.33 6.44
N ILE A 19 -8.85 11.88 5.82
CA ILE A 19 -8.59 11.74 4.38
C ILE A 19 -8.29 10.28 4.03
N VAL A 20 -7.38 9.63 4.76
CA VAL A 20 -7.02 8.24 4.48
C VAL A 20 -8.19 7.31 4.77
N GLN A 21 -9.02 7.61 5.78
CA GLN A 21 -10.22 6.85 6.07
C GLN A 21 -11.25 6.96 4.95
N GLU A 22 -11.49 8.16 4.40
CA GLU A 22 -12.37 8.35 3.24
C GLU A 22 -11.83 7.63 1.99
N LEU A 23 -10.51 7.65 1.78
CA LEU A 23 -9.90 6.88 0.69
C LEU A 23 -10.06 5.37 0.90
N ALA A 24 -9.99 4.89 2.15
CA ALA A 24 -10.21 3.49 2.48
C ALA A 24 -11.66 3.04 2.26
N THR A 25 -12.66 3.92 2.41
CA THR A 25 -14.07 3.56 2.15
C THR A 25 -14.41 3.53 0.67
N THR A 26 -13.67 4.27 -0.17
CA THR A 26 -13.82 4.30 -1.62
C THR A 26 -12.85 3.36 -2.36
N PHE A 27 -11.96 2.71 -1.62
CA PHE A 27 -11.01 1.75 -2.16
C PHE A 27 -11.74 0.46 -2.52
N ASP A 28 -11.85 0.20 -3.82
CA ASP A 28 -12.46 -1.00 -4.38
C ASP A 28 -11.43 -1.78 -5.20
N VAL A 29 -11.34 -3.08 -4.95
CA VAL A 29 -10.45 -4.02 -5.64
C VAL A 29 -11.23 -5.29 -5.95
N ASP A 30 -10.78 -6.07 -6.93
CA ASP A 30 -11.53 -7.24 -7.39
C ASP A 30 -11.81 -8.22 -6.24
N SER A 31 -13.10 -8.32 -5.86
CA SER A 31 -13.61 -9.23 -4.82
C SER A 31 -13.31 -10.70 -5.05
N LYS A 32 -12.95 -11.11 -6.27
CA LYS A 32 -12.61 -12.50 -6.61
C LYS A 32 -11.12 -12.80 -6.50
N GLN A 33 -10.28 -11.77 -6.37
CA GLN A 33 -8.85 -11.92 -6.24
C GLN A 33 -8.44 -11.88 -4.77
N GLU A 34 -7.63 -12.84 -4.35
CA GLU A 34 -6.96 -12.78 -3.05
C GLU A 34 -5.67 -11.98 -3.19
N PHE A 35 -5.41 -11.12 -2.21
CA PHE A 35 -4.21 -10.30 -2.16
C PHE A 35 -3.44 -10.61 -0.87
N THR A 36 -2.12 -10.69 -0.99
CA THR A 36 -1.23 -10.63 0.16
C THR A 36 -1.28 -9.24 0.79
N ALA A 37 -0.81 -9.12 2.04
CA ALA A 37 -0.78 -7.83 2.73
C ALA A 37 0.00 -6.77 1.96
N ILE A 38 1.13 -7.15 1.35
CA ILE A 38 1.98 -6.25 0.58
C ILE A 38 1.32 -5.78 -0.74
N GLU A 39 0.61 -6.68 -1.43
CA GLU A 39 -0.16 -6.30 -2.63
C GLU A 39 -1.32 -5.38 -2.28
N LEU A 40 -2.06 -5.70 -1.22
CA LEU A 40 -3.16 -4.85 -0.74
C LEU A 40 -2.64 -3.46 -0.36
N HIS A 41 -1.48 -3.40 0.28
CA HIS A 41 -0.84 -2.15 0.67
C HIS A 41 -0.40 -1.32 -0.55
N ALA A 42 0.17 -1.96 -1.58
CA ALA A 42 0.59 -1.28 -2.80
C ALA A 42 -0.59 -0.83 -3.66
N LEU A 43 -1.68 -1.61 -3.72
CA LEU A 43 -2.92 -1.20 -4.36
C LEU A 43 -3.53 0.02 -3.67
N PHE A 44 -3.58 0.01 -2.34
CA PHE A 44 -4.10 1.13 -1.57
C PHE A 44 -3.20 2.37 -1.72
N LEU A 45 -1.88 2.20 -1.73
CA LEU A 45 -0.92 3.28 -2.00
C LEU A 45 -1.20 3.96 -3.34
N ARG A 46 -1.44 3.16 -4.38
CA ARG A 46 -1.76 3.65 -5.72
C ARG A 46 -3.09 4.40 -5.75
N HIS A 47 -4.11 3.89 -5.06
CA HIS A 47 -5.39 4.59 -4.88
C HIS A 47 -5.18 5.96 -4.21
N CYS A 48 -4.43 5.99 -3.11
CA CYS A 48 -4.09 7.24 -2.45
C CYS A 48 -3.36 8.21 -3.38
N LYS A 49 -2.37 7.78 -4.16
CA LYS A 49 -1.64 8.69 -5.07
C LYS A 49 -2.55 9.32 -6.12
N VAL A 50 -3.56 8.60 -6.62
CA VAL A 50 -4.53 9.13 -7.59
C VAL A 50 -5.38 10.26 -6.99
N HIS A 51 -5.69 10.20 -5.70
CA HIS A 51 -6.66 11.10 -5.08
C HIS A 51 -6.04 12.14 -4.13
N ASN A 52 -4.92 11.84 -3.48
CA ASN A 52 -4.24 12.72 -2.53
C ASN A 52 -2.77 12.31 -2.31
N GLU A 53 -1.84 13.13 -2.78
CA GLU A 53 -0.39 12.88 -2.69
C GLU A 53 0.12 12.78 -1.23
N ASN A 54 -0.38 13.61 -0.31
CA ASN A 54 0.03 13.58 1.09
C ASN A 54 -0.42 12.29 1.78
N ALA A 55 -1.64 11.83 1.48
CA ALA A 55 -2.14 10.53 1.94
C ALA A 55 -1.25 9.40 1.40
N ALA A 56 -0.86 9.45 0.13
CA ALA A 56 0.01 8.45 -0.48
C ALA A 56 1.38 8.39 0.19
N LEU A 57 1.99 9.53 0.51
CA LEU A 57 3.26 9.58 1.25
C LEU A 57 3.14 9.02 2.67
N ALA A 58 2.02 9.28 3.36
CA ALA A 58 1.76 8.70 4.68
C ALA A 58 1.60 7.18 4.62
N VAL A 59 0.88 6.67 3.61
CA VAL A 59 0.73 5.24 3.35
C VAL A 59 2.08 4.61 2.97
N LEU A 60 2.93 5.28 2.18
CA LEU A 60 4.29 4.82 1.92
C LEU A 60 5.11 4.73 3.22
N GLY A 61 4.99 5.71 4.10
CA GLY A 61 5.65 5.71 5.40
C GLY A 61 5.24 4.52 6.27
N ALA A 62 3.94 4.21 6.31
CA ALA A 62 3.41 3.03 6.99
C ALA A 62 3.95 1.73 6.37
N PHE A 63 3.94 1.63 5.03
CA PHE A 63 4.50 0.48 4.30
C PHE A 63 5.96 0.24 4.67
N CYS A 64 6.77 1.30 4.61
CA CYS A 64 8.20 1.22 4.92
C CYS A 64 8.45 0.73 6.35
N LYS A 65 7.59 1.13 7.29
CA LYS A 65 7.68 0.72 8.69
C LYS A 65 7.25 -0.73 8.89
N ASP A 66 6.14 -1.15 8.29
CA ASP A 66 5.58 -2.48 8.46
C ASP A 66 6.48 -3.57 7.87
N PHE A 67 7.20 -3.25 6.80
CA PHE A 67 8.13 -4.16 6.12
C PHE A 67 9.61 -3.91 6.46
N ASP A 68 9.91 -3.05 7.45
CA ASP A 68 11.26 -2.67 7.90
C ASP A 68 12.23 -2.33 6.75
N VAL A 69 11.80 -1.40 5.89
CA VAL A 69 12.55 -1.00 4.70
C VAL A 69 12.64 0.50 4.54
N PRO A 70 13.82 1.02 4.17
CA PRO A 70 13.93 2.40 3.71
C PRO A 70 13.11 2.59 2.44
N ALA A 71 12.38 3.70 2.32
CA ALA A 71 11.65 4.05 1.11
C ALA A 71 12.54 3.94 -0.15
N ALA A 72 13.78 4.41 -0.08
CA ALA A 72 14.75 4.35 -1.17
C ALA A 72 15.10 2.93 -1.67
N ASN A 73 14.77 1.88 -0.91
CA ASN A 73 15.19 0.50 -1.15
C ASN A 73 14.00 -0.44 -1.38
N ILE A 74 12.93 0.01 -2.03
CA ILE A 74 11.74 -0.80 -2.32
C ILE A 74 12.04 -2.14 -3.01
N HIS A 75 13.12 -2.22 -3.80
CA HIS A 75 13.58 -3.46 -4.43
C HIS A 75 13.97 -4.56 -3.43
N VAL A 76 14.45 -4.16 -2.25
CA VAL A 76 14.81 -5.09 -1.17
C VAL A 76 13.56 -5.79 -0.64
N VAL A 77 12.43 -5.10 -0.57
CA VAL A 77 11.15 -5.70 -0.15
C VAL A 77 10.72 -6.80 -1.10
N VAL A 78 10.77 -6.51 -2.40
CA VAL A 78 10.39 -7.47 -3.44
C VAL A 78 11.25 -8.74 -3.36
N GLN A 79 12.54 -8.59 -3.05
CA GLN A 79 13.47 -9.70 -2.91
C GLN A 79 13.29 -10.48 -1.59
N GLN A 80 12.90 -9.81 -0.51
CA GLN A 80 12.74 -10.44 0.81
C GLN A 80 11.39 -11.13 1.02
N GLN A 81 10.35 -10.68 0.32
CA GLN A 81 8.97 -11.15 0.51
C GLN A 81 8.58 -12.31 -0.42
N ASP A 82 9.53 -12.88 -1.16
CA ASP A 82 9.33 -14.00 -2.10
C ASP A 82 8.10 -13.80 -3.02
N LEU A 83 7.98 -12.59 -3.57
CA LEU A 83 6.83 -12.19 -4.37
C LEU A 83 6.84 -12.87 -5.74
N SER A 84 5.65 -13.18 -6.26
CA SER A 84 5.49 -13.49 -7.68
C SER A 84 5.92 -12.29 -8.54
N GLU A 85 6.26 -12.53 -9.81
CA GLU A 85 6.63 -11.46 -10.74
C GLU A 85 5.53 -10.40 -10.88
N GLU A 86 4.27 -10.82 -10.85
CA GLU A 86 3.11 -9.94 -10.93
C GLU A 86 2.97 -9.05 -9.69
N ALA A 87 3.12 -9.62 -8.50
CA ALA A 87 3.08 -8.91 -7.22
C ALA A 87 4.26 -7.93 -7.11
N ALA A 88 5.47 -8.38 -7.48
CA ALA A 88 6.67 -7.56 -7.55
C ALA A 88 6.46 -6.33 -8.44
N ARG A 89 5.93 -6.54 -9.66
CA ARG A 89 5.66 -5.47 -10.61
C ARG A 89 4.61 -4.49 -10.08
N LEU A 90 3.58 -4.99 -9.40
CA LEU A 90 2.54 -4.17 -8.78
C LEU A 90 3.13 -3.26 -7.70
N VAL A 91 3.93 -3.81 -6.78
CA VAL A 91 4.56 -3.06 -5.69
C VAL A 91 5.51 -1.99 -6.23
N LEU A 92 6.36 -2.34 -7.20
CA LEU A 92 7.29 -1.39 -7.81
C LEU A 92 6.57 -0.29 -8.58
N ASN A 93 5.51 -0.62 -9.32
CA ASN A 93 4.72 0.38 -10.04
C ASN A 93 4.04 1.36 -9.07
N ALA A 94 3.43 0.86 -8.00
CA ALA A 94 2.84 1.71 -6.97
C ALA A 94 3.86 2.67 -6.34
N TYR A 95 5.09 2.19 -6.12
CA TYR A 95 6.18 3.02 -5.61
C TYR A 95 6.65 4.08 -6.62
N TYR A 96 6.89 3.72 -7.88
CA TYR A 96 7.37 4.66 -8.91
C TYR A 96 6.32 5.69 -9.37
N LEU A 97 5.06 5.49 -9.00
CA LEU A 97 4.01 6.48 -9.24
C LEU A 97 4.12 7.68 -8.32
N LEU A 98 4.80 7.56 -7.17
CA LEU A 98 4.95 8.63 -6.17
C LEU A 98 5.95 9.69 -6.63
#